data_AF-A0A2C6L4C7-F1
#
_entry.id   AF-A0A2C6L4C7-F1
#
_cell.length_a   1.000
_cell.length_b   1.000
_cell.length_c   1.000
_cell.angle_alpha   90.00
_cell.angle_beta   90.00
_cell.angle_gamma   90.00
#
_symmetry.space_group_name_H-M   'P 1'
#
loop_
_entity.id
_entity.type
_entity.pdbx_description
1 polymer ?
#
loop_
_entity_poly.entity_id
_entity_poly.type
_entity_poly.pdbx_seq_one_letter_code
_entity_poly.pdbx_strand_id
1 'polypeptide(L)' 'MQNKQQLAQCIQTCTKAANDLRSSANGINNAGVREMLTLGASHIEMCIRQCESLMRMP' A
#
# COMPACT_ATOMS: atom_id res chain seq x y z
N MET A 1 19.15 -6.42 12.93
CA MET A 1 18.60 -5.05 12.81
C MET A 1 18.41 -4.60 11.35
N GLN A 2 19.25 -5.02 10.40
CA GLN A 2 19.11 -4.70 8.95
C GLN A 2 17.71 -5.00 8.37
N ASN A 3 17.13 -6.16 8.70
CA ASN A 3 15.80 -6.55 8.21
C ASN A 3 14.67 -5.62 8.69
N LYS A 4 14.77 -5.03 9.90
CA LYS A 4 13.74 -4.10 10.40
C LYS A 4 13.78 -2.77 9.67
N GLN A 5 14.97 -2.26 9.32
CA GLN A 5 15.12 -1.04 8.52
C GLN A 5 14.64 -1.24 7.07
N GLN A 6 15.02 -2.36 6.45
CA GLN A 6 14.53 -2.71 5.12
C GLN A 6 13.01 -2.88 5.07
N LEU A 7 12.42 -3.49 6.11
CA LEU A 7 10.97 -3.65 6.21
C LEU A 7 10.26 -2.30 6.41
N ALA A 8 10.81 -1.39 7.23
CA ALA A 8 10.28 -0.04 7.37
C ALA A 8 10.31 0.73 6.03
N GLN A 9 11.39 0.60 5.26
CA GLN A 9 11.50 1.23 3.93
C GLN A 9 10.52 0.61 2.92
N CYS A 10 10.30 -0.70 3.00
CA CYS A 10 9.29 -1.41 2.22
C CYS A 10 7.88 -0.87 2.54
N ILE A 11 7.53 -0.75 3.82
CA ILE A 11 6.24 -0.17 4.26
C ILE A 11 6.06 1.24 3.70
N GLN A 12 7.06 2.11 3.81
CA GLN A 12 6.99 3.48 3.26
C GLN A 12 6.77 3.47 1.74
N THR A 13 7.47 2.61 1.01
CA THR A 13 7.34 2.47 -0.44
C THR A 13 5.94 2.00 -0.83
N CYS A 14 5.42 0.99 -0.13
CA CYS A 14 4.06 0.48 -0.34
C CYS A 14 3.01 1.56 -0.01
N THR A 15 3.18 2.33 1.06
CA THR A 15 2.26 3.41 1.42
C THR A 15 2.20 4.46 0.32
N LYS A 16 3.35 4.83 -0.25
CA LYS A 16 3.41 5.74 -1.40
C LYS A 16 2.67 5.14 -2.61
N ALA A 17 2.92 3.88 -2.95
CA ALA A 17 2.27 3.22 -4.07
C ALA A 17 0.74 3.14 -3.93
N ALA A 18 0.23 2.85 -2.72
CA ALA A 18 -1.20 2.82 -2.45
C ALA A 18 -1.84 4.21 -2.64
N ASN A 19 -1.17 5.27 -2.20
CA ASN A 19 -1.63 6.65 -2.39
C ASN A 19 -1.58 7.09 -3.86
N ASP A 20 -0.55 6.70 -4.59
CA ASP A 20 -0.40 6.96 -6.03
C ASP A 20 -1.54 6.27 -6.81
N LEU A 21 -1.90 5.03 -6.45
CA LEU A 21 -3.02 4.31 -7.04
C LEU A 21 -4.37 4.99 -6.78
N ARG A 22 -4.62 5.45 -5.54
CA ARG A 22 -5.85 6.21 -5.23
C ARG A 22 -5.93 7.53 -5.99
N SER A 23 -4.82 8.26 -6.03
CA SER A 23 -4.74 9.52 -6.76
C SER A 23 -5.00 9.31 -8.25
N SER A 24 -4.44 8.23 -8.81
CA SER A 24 -4.68 7.84 -10.20
C SER A 24 -6.15 7.47 -10.42
N ALA A 25 -6.77 6.72 -9.51
CA ALA A 25 -8.17 6.33 -9.61
C ALA A 25 -9.12 7.54 -9.71
N ASN A 26 -8.80 8.65 -9.03
CA ASN A 26 -9.59 9.88 -9.08
C ASN A 26 -9.59 10.55 -10.47
N GLY A 27 -8.55 10.32 -11.27
CA GLY A 27 -8.45 10.85 -12.64
C GLY A 27 -9.04 9.94 -13.71
N ILE A 28 -9.56 8.77 -13.34
CA ILE A 28 -10.05 7.77 -14.30
C ILE A 28 -11.56 7.91 -14.49
N ASN A 29 -11.97 8.16 -15.74
CA ASN A 29 -13.39 8.25 -16.13
C ASN A 29 -14.07 6.87 -16.22
N ASN A 30 -13.31 5.82 -16.52
CA ASN A 30 -13.84 4.46 -16.61
C ASN A 30 -14.10 3.90 -15.19
N ALA A 31 -15.37 3.64 -14.87
CA ALA A 31 -15.76 3.18 -13.54
C ALA A 31 -15.10 1.86 -13.12
N GLY A 32 -14.97 0.89 -14.04
CA GLY A 32 -14.35 -0.41 -13.75
C GLY A 32 -12.84 -0.27 -13.48
N VAL A 33 -12.13 0.55 -14.26
CA VAL A 33 -10.70 0.81 -14.03
C VAL A 33 -10.50 1.55 -12.70
N ARG A 34 -11.35 2.53 -12.38
CA ARG A 34 -11.30 3.25 -11.11
C ARG A 34 -11.51 2.32 -9.91
N GLU A 35 -12.48 1.41 -10.01
CA GLU A 35 -12.73 0.39 -8.98
C GLU A 35 -11.52 -0.51 -8.80
N MET A 36 -10.95 -1.03 -9.89
CA MET A 36 -9.76 -1.89 -9.87
C MET A 36 -8.56 -1.21 -9.20
N LEU A 37 -8.30 0.07 -9.51
CA LEU A 37 -7.22 0.83 -8.87
C LEU A 37 -7.47 1.06 -7.38
N THR A 38 -8.71 1.31 -7.00
CA THR A 38 -9.12 1.49 -5.59
C THR A 38 -8.98 0.20 -4.79
N LEU A 39 -9.38 -0.93 -5.38
CA LEU A 39 -9.18 -2.27 -4.79
C LEU A 39 -7.69 -2.61 -4.68
N GLY A 40 -6.90 -2.33 -5.72
CA GLY A 40 -5.45 -2.52 -5.70
C GLY A 40 -4.76 -1.73 -4.58
N ALA A 41 -5.12 -0.45 -4.41
CA ALA A 41 -4.62 0.37 -3.30
C ALA A 41 -4.98 -0.24 -1.93
N SER A 42 -6.22 -0.71 -1.78
CA SER A 42 -6.71 -1.31 -0.54
C SER A 42 -5.98 -2.63 -0.20
N HIS A 43 -5.63 -3.43 -1.20
CA HIS A 43 -4.79 -4.63 -0.99
C HIS A 43 -3.39 -4.28 -0.51
N ILE A 44 -2.76 -3.25 -1.08
CA ILE A 44 -1.42 -2.82 -0.62
C ILE A 44 -1.47 -2.37 0.85
N GLU A 45 -2.53 -1.67 1.27
CA GLU A 45 -2.71 -1.30 2.67
C GLU A 45 -2.88 -2.49 3.60
N MET A 46 -3.58 -3.53 3.16
CA MET A 46 -3.71 -4.76 3.94
C MET A 46 -2.34 -5.41 4.17
N CYS A 47 -1.50 -5.47 3.12
CA CYS A 47 -0.13 -5.98 3.23
C CYS A 47 0.72 -5.13 4.19
N ILE A 48 0.61 -3.79 4.12
CA ILE A 48 1.31 -2.88 5.05
C ILE A 48 0.95 -3.18 6.50
N ARG A 49 -0.35 -3.32 6.81
CA ARG A 49 -0.81 -3.61 8.18
C ARG A 49 -0.25 -4.93 8.71
N GLN A 50 -0.16 -5.95 7.85
CA GLN A 50 0.47 -7.22 8.23
C GLN A 50 1.97 -7.04 8.52
N CYS A 51 2.69 -6.32 7.67
CA CYS A 51 4.11 -6.01 7.89
C CYS A 51 4.33 -5.21 9.19
N GLU A 52 3.50 -4.20 9.47
CA GLU A 52 3.55 -3.42 10.71
C GLU A 52 3.27 -4.28 11.95
N SER A 53 2.31 -5.20 11.87
CA SER A 53 2.01 -6.16 12.95
C SER A 53 3.22 -7.03 13.26
N LEU A 54 3.93 -7.53 12.24
CA LEU A 54 5.15 -8.32 12.40
C LEU A 54 6.30 -7.50 13.00
N MET A 55 6.37 -6.18 12.72
CA MET A 55 7.38 -5.32 13.34
C MET A 55 7.12 -5.03 14.82
N ARG A 56 5.87 -5.13 15.28
CA ARG A 56 5.45 -4.87 16.66
C ARG A 56 5.50 -6.11 17.57
N MET A 57 5.69 -7.31 17.02
CA MET A 57 5.92 -8.52 17.84
C MET A 57 7.31 -8.45 18.51
N PRO A 58 7.39 -8.72 19.83
CA PRO A 58 8.64 -8.64 20.61
C PRO A 58 9.69 -9.66 20.16
#